data_AF-A0A944YJZ2-F1
#
_entry.id   AF-A0A944YJZ2-F1
#
_cell.length_a   1.000
_cell.length_b   1.000
_cell.length_c   1.000
_cell.angle_alpha   90.00
_cell.angle_beta   90.00
_cell.angle_gamma   90.00
#
_symmetry.space_group_name_H-M   'P 1'
#
loop_
_entity.id
_entity.type
_entity.pdbx_description
1 polymer ?
#
loop_
_entity_poly.entity_id
_entity_poly.type
_entity_poly.pdbx_seq_one_letter_code
_entity_poly.pdbx_strand_id
1 'polypeptide(L)'
;MKSCPYSLESVWLSVISFDEQAKQLMPLTELVEFEIPDIQIARSESKNLGAGLRLALQCMKKETQERTFDHRGDYCPNIFIFTNGTPTDSWLDEAKAIKDSTRRKQRVRGKGLEFVVCTEASDPGVFKGITEVIIHPKQCDAQVLLKMRTSLDDELEPNPNSLPLE
;
A
#
# COMPACT_ATOMS: atom_id res chain seq x y z
N MET A 1 -19.72 -15.12 -20.54
CA MET A 1 -19.18 -15.49 -19.22
C MET A 1 -19.80 -14.54 -18.21
N LYS A 2 -20.41 -15.08 -17.14
CA LYS A 2 -21.18 -14.31 -16.17
C LYS A 2 -20.23 -13.41 -15.38
N SER A 3 -20.26 -12.12 -15.66
CA SER A 3 -19.72 -11.09 -14.79
C SER A 3 -20.67 -11.02 -13.59
N CYS A 4 -20.25 -11.53 -12.43
CA CYS A 4 -21.04 -11.43 -11.21
C CYS A 4 -21.08 -9.95 -10.78
N PRO A 5 -22.26 -9.28 -10.79
CA PRO A 5 -22.37 -7.83 -10.64
C PRO A 5 -22.60 -7.39 -9.18
N TYR A 6 -22.13 -8.15 -8.19
CA TYR A 6 -22.44 -7.93 -6.77
C TYR A 6 -21.24 -8.18 -5.86
N SER A 7 -20.26 -7.28 -5.94
CA SER A 7 -19.44 -6.76 -4.83
C SER A 7 -18.26 -6.01 -5.44
N LEU A 8 -18.49 -4.84 -6.04
CA LEU A 8 -17.42 -3.85 -6.02
C LEU A 8 -17.24 -3.48 -4.54
N GLU A 9 -16.39 -4.21 -3.81
CA GLU A 9 -15.85 -3.67 -2.58
C GLU A 9 -15.16 -2.35 -2.97
N SER A 10 -15.57 -1.26 -2.33
CA SER A 10 -15.02 0.07 -2.58
C SER A 10 -13.51 0.03 -2.37
N VAL A 11 -12.75 0.23 -3.45
CA VAL A 11 -11.29 0.37 -3.39
C VAL A 11 -11.00 1.78 -2.91
N TRP A 12 -10.04 1.93 -2.00
CA TRP A 12 -9.61 3.24 -1.51
C TRP A 12 -8.12 3.43 -1.78
N LEU A 13 -7.74 4.66 -2.14
CA LEU A 13 -6.37 5.06 -2.44
C LEU A 13 -5.97 6.26 -1.61
N SER A 14 -4.72 6.25 -1.14
CA SER A 14 -4.08 7.36 -0.44
C SER A 14 -2.72 7.61 -1.09
N VAL A 15 -2.35 8.88 -1.29
CA VAL A 15 -1.10 9.25 -1.98
C VAL A 15 -0.24 10.08 -1.05
N ILE A 16 1.00 9.61 -0.85
CA ILE A 16 2.01 10.28 -0.05
C ILE A 16 3.23 10.54 -0.94
N SER A 17 3.66 11.79 -1.01
CA SER A 17 4.95 12.18 -1.57
C SER A 17 5.99 12.25 -0.46
N PHE A 18 7.22 11.87 -0.77
CA PHE A 18 8.35 12.02 0.15
C PHE A 18 9.59 12.50 -0.61
N ASP A 19 10.29 13.48 -0.04
CA ASP A 19 11.56 14.00 -0.53
C ASP A 19 12.50 14.31 0.65
N GLU A 20 12.71 15.59 0.97
CA GLU A 20 13.22 16.06 2.25
C GLU A 20 12.15 15.93 3.36
N GLN A 21 10.88 16.10 3.00
CA GLN A 21 9.73 15.98 3.91
C GLN A 21 8.68 15.02 3.32
N ALA A 22 7.91 14.38 4.20
CA ALA A 22 6.76 13.57 3.78
C ALA A 22 5.47 14.40 3.84
N LYS A 23 4.64 14.30 2.80
CA LYS A 23 3.35 14.98 2.69
C LYS A 23 2.31 14.05 2.11
N GLN A 24 1.11 14.06 2.69
CA GLN A 24 -0.05 13.38 2.13
C GLN A 24 -0.68 14.30 1.09
N LEU A 25 -0.58 13.91 -0.18
CA LEU A 25 -1.16 14.65 -1.30
C LEU A 25 -2.64 14.37 -1.45
N MET A 26 -3.05 13.13 -1.17
CA MET A 26 -4.45 12.70 -1.19
C MET A 26 -4.73 11.83 0.03
N PRO A 27 -5.74 12.16 0.86
CA PRO A 27 -6.19 11.26 1.93
C PRO A 27 -6.75 9.96 1.36
N LEU A 28 -6.99 8.97 2.23
CA LEU A 28 -7.71 7.76 1.82
C LEU A 28 -9.06 8.15 1.20
N THR A 29 -9.16 7.99 -0.12
CA THR A 29 -10.27 8.43 -0.98
C THR A 29 -10.77 7.24 -1.79
N GLU A 30 -12.09 7.13 -1.92
CA GLU A 30 -12.69 6.05 -2.70
C GLU A 30 -12.29 6.18 -4.17
N LEU A 31 -11.98 5.07 -4.82
CA LEU A 31 -11.44 5.04 -6.18
C LEU A 31 -12.36 5.76 -7.19
N VAL A 32 -13.67 5.75 -6.95
CA VAL A 32 -14.65 6.43 -7.80
C VAL A 32 -14.61 7.96 -7.66
N GLU A 33 -14.12 8.47 -6.53
CA GLU A 33 -13.93 9.89 -6.24
C GLU A 33 -12.46 10.32 -6.36
N PHE A 34 -11.56 9.37 -6.64
CA PHE A 34 -10.13 9.60 -6.65
C PHE A 34 -9.71 10.38 -7.91
N GLU A 35 -9.19 11.58 -7.70
CA GLU A 35 -8.49 12.35 -8.72
C GLU A 35 -6.98 12.26 -8.51
N ILE A 36 -6.21 12.02 -9.58
CA ILE A 36 -4.75 11.94 -9.47
C ILE A 36 -4.23 13.33 -9.04
N PRO A 37 -3.57 13.45 -7.87
CA PRO A 37 -3.03 14.74 -7.44
C PRO A 37 -1.87 15.17 -8.34
N ASP A 38 -1.57 16.47 -8.37
CA ASP A 38 -0.36 16.97 -9.02
C ASP A 38 0.88 16.49 -8.26
N ILE A 39 1.57 15.49 -8.83
CA ILE A 39 2.79 14.93 -8.26
C ILE A 39 3.98 15.73 -8.79
N GLN A 40 4.49 16.62 -7.95
CA GLN A 40 5.69 17.39 -8.28
C GLN A 40 6.94 16.59 -7.95
N ILE A 41 7.80 16.42 -8.96
CA ILE A 41 9.12 15.83 -8.76
C ILE A 41 9.98 16.86 -8.02
N ALA A 42 10.34 16.55 -6.79
CA ALA A 42 11.19 17.39 -5.98
C ALA A 42 12.54 17.61 -6.67
N ARG A 43 13.07 18.84 -6.59
CA ARG A 43 14.44 19.16 -7.02
C ARG A 43 15.50 18.70 -6.02
N SER A 44 15.06 18.27 -4.83
CA SER A 44 15.94 17.79 -3.76
C SER A 44 16.53 16.43 -4.11
N GLU A 45 17.77 16.19 -3.68
CA GLU A 45 18.40 14.88 -3.77
C GLU A 45 17.96 13.94 -2.64
N SER A 46 17.29 14.48 -1.61
CA SER A 46 16.76 13.74 -0.47
C SER A 46 15.64 12.79 -0.89
N LYS A 47 15.73 11.56 -0.38
CA LYS A 47 14.77 10.46 -0.57
C LYS A 47 14.47 9.88 0.80
N ASN A 48 13.88 10.71 1.68
CA ASN A 48 13.60 10.35 3.07
C ASN A 48 12.42 9.38 3.15
N LEU A 49 12.65 8.13 2.75
CA LEU A 49 11.67 7.07 2.74
C LEU A 49 11.16 6.76 4.16
N GLY A 50 12.02 6.81 5.16
CA GLY A 50 11.63 6.62 6.56
C GLY A 50 10.59 7.64 7.00
N ALA A 51 10.79 8.92 6.67
CA ALA A 51 9.77 9.94 6.89
C ALA A 51 8.45 9.63 6.17
N GLY A 52 8.52 9.17 4.91
CA GLY A 52 7.35 8.73 4.12
C GLY A 52 6.59 7.57 4.77
N LEU A 53 7.29 6.51 5.18
CA LEU A 53 6.72 5.33 5.84
C LEU A 53 6.12 5.67 7.20
N ARG A 54 6.76 6.57 7.96
CA ARG A 54 6.23 7.06 9.23
C ARG A 54 4.90 7.78 9.02
N LEU A 55 4.81 8.66 8.02
CA LEU A 55 3.56 9.33 7.68
C LEU A 55 2.50 8.34 7.21
N ALA A 56 2.87 7.36 6.37
CA ALA A 56 1.96 6.30 5.94
C ALA A 56 1.36 5.54 7.12
N LEU A 57 2.18 5.17 8.13
CA LEU A 57 1.69 4.53 9.35
C LEU A 57 0.72 5.42 10.14
N GLN A 58 0.98 6.73 10.19
CA GLN A 58 0.09 7.68 10.87
C GLN A 58 -1.25 7.81 10.14
N CYS A 59 -1.23 7.95 8.82
CA CYS A 59 -2.45 7.99 7.99
C CYS A 59 -3.24 6.70 8.13
N MET A 60 -2.59 5.53 8.04
CA MET A 60 -3.24 4.22 8.24
C MET A 60 -3.98 4.14 9.60
N LYS A 61 -3.35 4.60 10.68
CA LYS A 61 -3.98 4.58 12.02
C LYS A 61 -5.14 5.56 12.15
N LYS A 62 -5.11 6.67 11.41
CA LYS A 62 -6.13 7.72 11.46
C LYS A 62 -7.33 7.42 10.55
N GLU A 63 -7.06 6.85 9.39
CA GLU A 63 -8.02 6.75 8.27
C GLU A 63 -8.62 5.36 8.15
N THR A 64 -7.99 4.32 8.73
CA THR A 64 -8.57 2.96 8.74
C THR A 64 -9.28 2.67 10.06
N GLN A 65 -10.44 2.03 9.96
CA GLN A 65 -11.19 1.54 11.10
C GLN A 65 -10.65 0.18 11.55
N GLU A 66 -10.34 0.10 12.85
CA GLU A 66 -10.05 -1.17 13.49
C GLU A 66 -11.31 -2.01 13.62
N ARG A 67 -11.12 -3.33 13.65
CA ARG A 67 -12.20 -4.26 13.93
C ARG A 67 -12.69 -4.05 15.37
N THR A 68 -13.99 -3.89 15.53
CA THR A 68 -14.66 -3.92 16.83
C THR A 68 -15.57 -5.16 16.91
N PHE A 69 -16.28 -5.33 18.02
CA PHE A 69 -17.26 -6.41 18.14
C PHE A 69 -18.40 -6.27 17.11
N ASP A 70 -18.81 -5.03 16.85
CA ASP A 70 -19.95 -4.70 15.98
C ASP A 70 -19.55 -4.31 14.55
N HIS A 71 -18.28 -4.01 14.28
CA HIS A 71 -17.78 -3.66 12.95
C HIS A 71 -16.60 -4.54 12.52
N ARG A 72 -16.68 -5.04 11.28
CA ARG A 72 -15.67 -5.95 10.70
C ARG A 72 -14.28 -5.30 10.56
N GLY A 73 -14.23 -3.97 10.46
CA GLY A 73 -13.02 -3.17 10.24
C GLY A 73 -12.45 -3.30 8.82
N ASP A 74 -11.50 -2.43 8.49
CA ASP A 74 -10.91 -2.35 7.15
C ASP A 74 -9.88 -3.45 6.91
N TYR A 75 -9.63 -3.74 5.63
CA TYR A 75 -8.55 -4.64 5.21
C TYR A 75 -7.17 -4.04 5.50
N CYS A 76 -6.14 -4.89 5.50
CA CYS A 76 -4.76 -4.40 5.52
C CYS A 76 -4.47 -3.71 4.19
N PRO A 77 -4.07 -2.43 4.16
CA PRO A 77 -3.71 -1.80 2.90
C PRO A 77 -2.42 -2.40 2.35
N ASN A 78 -2.28 -2.41 1.02
CA ASN A 78 -1.02 -2.69 0.34
C ASN A 78 -0.23 -1.39 0.16
N ILE A 79 1.09 -1.43 0.23
CA ILE A 79 1.95 -0.24 0.11
C ILE A 79 2.81 -0.34 -1.14
N PHE A 80 2.60 0.61 -2.06
CA PHE A 80 3.40 0.77 -3.27
C PHE A 80 4.38 1.94 -3.08
N ILE A 81 5.67 1.67 -3.25
CA ILE A 81 6.74 2.64 -3.11
C ILE A 81 7.34 2.90 -4.48
N PHE A 82 7.33 4.17 -4.90
CA PHE A 82 7.97 4.62 -6.13
C PHE A 82 9.15 5.51 -5.76
N THR A 83 10.37 5.14 -6.16
CA THR A 83 11.58 5.91 -5.84
C THR A 83 12.63 5.80 -6.94
N ASN A 84 13.21 6.91 -7.35
CA ASN A 84 14.27 6.95 -8.36
C ASN A 84 15.67 6.64 -7.80
N GLY A 85 15.79 6.23 -6.53
CA GLY A 85 17.09 5.96 -5.92
C GLY A 85 17.04 5.32 -4.54
N THR A 86 18.23 5.18 -3.95
CA THR A 86 18.42 4.64 -2.60
C THR A 86 17.92 5.64 -1.54
N PRO A 87 17.21 5.19 -0.49
CA PRO A 87 16.78 6.05 0.61
C PRO A 87 17.95 6.78 1.28
N THR A 88 17.72 8.01 1.73
CA THR A 88 18.74 8.86 2.35
C THR A 88 18.65 8.94 3.87
N ASP A 89 17.59 8.41 4.47
CA ASP A 89 17.34 8.38 5.91
C ASP A 89 17.30 6.95 6.47
N SER A 90 17.08 6.82 7.77
CA SER A 90 16.76 5.52 8.39
C SER A 90 15.30 5.17 8.11
N TRP A 91 15.06 4.03 7.46
CA TRP A 91 13.73 3.66 6.97
C TRP A 91 13.30 2.23 7.34
N LEU A 92 14.25 1.36 7.71
CA LEU A 92 13.98 -0.05 7.99
C LEU A 92 13.11 -0.24 9.24
N ASP A 93 13.32 0.57 10.27
CA ASP A 93 12.56 0.43 11.52
C ASP A 93 11.12 0.93 11.37
N GLU A 94 10.91 1.95 10.55
CA GLU A 94 9.59 2.44 10.14
C GLU A 94 8.84 1.37 9.34
N ALA A 95 9.51 0.71 8.40
CA ALA A 95 8.90 -0.39 7.65
C ALA A 95 8.53 -1.58 8.54
N LYS A 96 9.40 -1.95 9.49
CA LYS A 96 9.10 -2.97 10.51
C LYS A 96 7.90 -2.57 11.36
N ALA A 97 7.81 -1.31 11.78
CA ALA A 97 6.70 -0.80 12.57
C ALA A 97 5.36 -0.94 11.85
N ILE A 98 5.31 -0.69 10.53
CA ILE A 98 4.11 -0.93 9.72
C ILE A 98 3.76 -2.43 9.69
N LYS A 99 4.73 -3.31 9.40
CA LYS A 99 4.51 -4.77 9.40
C LYS A 99 3.97 -5.25 10.76
N ASP A 100 4.57 -4.82 11.84
CA ASP A 100 4.16 -5.22 13.19
C ASP A 100 2.77 -4.70 13.56
N SER A 101 2.41 -3.48 13.11
CA SER A 101 1.06 -2.93 13.32
C SER A 101 -0.04 -3.71 12.59
N THR A 102 0.29 -4.40 11.49
CA THR A 102 -0.67 -5.15 10.66
C THR A 102 -0.71 -6.65 10.94
N ARG A 103 0.23 -7.19 11.74
CA ARG A 103 0.28 -8.62 12.11
C ARG A 103 -1.02 -9.19 12.70
N ARG A 104 -1.75 -8.39 13.49
CA ARG A 104 -3.04 -8.83 14.06
C ARG A 104 -4.12 -8.97 12.99
N LYS A 105 -4.18 -8.02 12.06
CA LYS A 105 -5.13 -8.02 10.94
C LYS A 105 -4.84 -9.19 9.97
N GLN A 106 -3.56 -9.49 9.73
CA GLN A 106 -3.08 -10.62 8.92
C GLN A 106 -3.61 -11.99 9.36
N ARG A 107 -3.58 -12.28 10.67
CA ARG A 107 -4.02 -13.56 11.22
C ARG A 107 -5.51 -13.86 11.00
N VAL A 108 -6.31 -12.82 10.77
CA VAL A 108 -7.78 -12.92 10.71
C VAL A 108 -8.30 -13.05 9.28
N ARG A 109 -7.61 -12.47 8.29
CA ARG A 109 -8.06 -12.39 6.88
C ARG A 109 -7.18 -13.14 5.88
N GLY A 110 -6.12 -13.82 6.33
CA GLY A 110 -5.27 -14.68 5.50
C GLY A 110 -4.25 -13.90 4.65
N LYS A 111 -4.68 -12.86 3.92
CA LYS A 111 -3.79 -11.95 3.21
C LYS A 111 -3.31 -10.81 4.11
N GLY A 112 -2.04 -10.46 3.93
CA GLY A 112 -1.37 -9.43 4.71
C GLY A 112 -0.93 -8.24 3.90
N LEU A 113 -0.59 -7.16 4.62
CA LEU A 113 0.18 -6.04 4.08
C LEU A 113 1.35 -6.56 3.23
N GLU A 114 1.32 -6.22 1.94
CA GLU A 114 2.42 -6.41 1.02
C GLU A 114 3.07 -5.06 0.69
N PHE A 115 4.40 -5.05 0.60
CA PHE A 115 5.16 -3.93 0.05
C PHE A 115 5.56 -4.26 -1.38
N VAL A 116 5.35 -3.32 -2.29
CA VAL A 116 5.83 -3.40 -3.68
C VAL A 116 6.69 -2.17 -3.94
N VAL A 117 7.92 -2.38 -4.39
CA VAL A 117 8.85 -1.28 -4.66
C VAL A 117 9.12 -1.19 -6.16
N CYS A 118 8.85 -0.03 -6.76
CA CYS A 118 9.25 0.31 -8.12
C CYS A 118 10.41 1.31 -8.06
N THR A 119 11.62 0.94 -8.52
CA THR A 119 12.82 1.76 -8.30
C THR A 119 13.89 1.73 -9.40
N GLU A 120 14.56 2.87 -9.57
CA GLU A 120 15.80 3.02 -10.39
C GLU A 120 17.08 3.10 -9.53
N ALA A 121 17.03 2.67 -8.26
CA ALA A 121 18.21 2.63 -7.40
C ALA A 121 19.35 1.82 -8.02
N SER A 122 20.59 2.30 -7.85
CA SER A 122 21.78 1.62 -8.34
C SER A 122 21.98 0.24 -7.71
N ASP A 123 21.60 0.10 -6.44
CA ASP A 123 21.51 -1.18 -5.74
C ASP A 123 20.07 -1.40 -5.25
N PRO A 124 19.22 -2.06 -6.05
CA PRO A 124 17.85 -2.38 -5.64
C PRO A 124 17.80 -3.34 -4.43
N GLY A 125 18.90 -4.06 -4.15
CA GLY A 125 18.99 -5.02 -3.04
C GLY A 125 18.72 -4.41 -1.67
N VAL A 126 18.92 -3.10 -1.53
CA VAL A 126 18.59 -2.33 -0.32
C VAL A 126 17.15 -2.54 0.15
N PHE A 127 16.20 -2.73 -0.78
CA PHE A 127 14.78 -2.90 -0.47
C PHE A 127 14.38 -4.32 -0.05
N LYS A 128 15.28 -5.30 -0.15
CA LYS A 128 15.01 -6.69 0.31
C LYS A 128 14.76 -6.79 1.80
N GLY A 129 15.20 -5.79 2.58
CA GLY A 129 14.82 -5.66 3.99
C GLY A 129 13.30 -5.54 4.23
N ILE A 130 12.53 -5.14 3.21
CA ILE A 130 11.08 -4.96 3.33
C ILE A 130 10.26 -5.80 2.36
N THR A 131 10.75 -6.10 1.16
CA THR A 131 10.02 -6.92 0.19
C THR A 131 10.95 -7.60 -0.80
N GLU A 132 10.53 -8.78 -1.27
CA GLU A 132 11.14 -9.45 -2.42
C GLU A 132 10.58 -8.92 -3.74
N VAL A 133 9.50 -8.12 -3.70
CA VAL A 133 8.85 -7.54 -4.89
C VAL A 133 9.48 -6.20 -5.20
N ILE A 134 10.55 -6.26 -5.99
CA ILE A 134 11.27 -5.09 -6.48
C ILE A 134 11.18 -5.09 -8.01
N ILE A 135 10.62 -4.00 -8.55
CA ILE A 135 10.29 -3.84 -9.96
C ILE A 135 11.09 -2.67 -10.52
N HIS A 136 11.67 -2.83 -11.70
CA HIS A 136 12.31 -1.73 -12.40
C HIS A 136 11.24 -0.87 -13.12
N PRO A 137 11.30 0.47 -13.12
CA PRO A 137 10.31 1.36 -13.77
C PRO A 137 9.97 1.04 -15.22
N LYS A 138 10.96 0.67 -16.03
CA LYS A 138 10.75 0.14 -17.40
C LYS A 138 9.82 -1.08 -17.52
N GLN A 139 9.55 -1.77 -16.42
CA GLN A 139 8.65 -2.93 -16.33
C GLN A 139 7.38 -2.61 -15.54
N CYS A 140 7.24 -1.37 -15.06
CA CYS A 140 6.23 -0.97 -14.08
C CYS A 140 4.82 -0.91 -14.71
N ASP A 141 4.69 -0.69 -16.02
CA ASP A 141 3.39 -0.61 -16.71
C ASP A 141 2.50 -1.85 -16.49
N ALA A 142 2.85 -2.99 -17.08
CA ALA A 142 2.00 -4.17 -16.97
C ALA A 142 2.12 -4.86 -15.61
N GLN A 143 3.30 -4.88 -14.98
CA GLN A 143 3.55 -5.67 -13.77
C GLN A 143 2.95 -5.04 -12.52
N VAL A 144 3.03 -3.71 -12.35
CA VAL A 144 2.45 -3.06 -11.17
C VAL A 144 0.93 -3.02 -11.30
N LEU A 145 0.40 -2.71 -12.48
CA LEU A 145 -1.05 -2.77 -12.71
C LEU A 145 -1.59 -4.19 -12.54
N LEU A 146 -0.87 -5.21 -13.03
CA LEU A 146 -1.25 -6.60 -12.81
C LEU A 146 -1.18 -6.97 -11.34
N LYS A 147 -0.16 -6.53 -10.58
CA LYS A 147 -0.09 -6.80 -9.14
C LYS A 147 -1.15 -6.05 -8.34
N MET A 148 -1.41 -4.78 -8.64
CA MET A 148 -2.53 -4.04 -8.07
C MET A 148 -3.83 -4.79 -8.34
N ARG A 149 -4.05 -5.19 -9.59
CA ARG A 149 -5.22 -5.96 -10.00
C ARG A 149 -5.31 -7.33 -9.34
N THR A 150 -4.24 -8.11 -9.26
CA THR A 150 -4.23 -9.41 -8.57
C THR A 150 -4.44 -9.25 -7.08
N SER A 151 -3.88 -8.21 -6.46
CA SER A 151 -4.12 -7.93 -5.05
C SER A 151 -5.59 -7.62 -4.79
N LEU A 152 -6.21 -6.82 -5.67
CA LEU A 152 -7.65 -6.55 -5.65
C LEU A 152 -8.48 -7.81 -5.94
N ASP A 153 -8.12 -8.61 -6.95
CA ASP A 153 -8.85 -9.82 -7.34
C ASP A 153 -8.79 -10.89 -6.24
N ASP A 154 -7.65 -11.06 -5.56
CA ASP A 154 -7.50 -11.95 -4.41
C ASP A 154 -8.25 -11.43 -3.16
N GLU A 155 -8.49 -10.12 -3.05
CA GLU A 155 -9.35 -9.54 -2.01
C GLU A 155 -10.85 -9.81 -2.30
N LEU A 156 -11.22 -9.98 -3.58
CA LEU A 156 -12.59 -10.25 -4.03
C LEU A 156 -13.02 -11.72 -3.93
N GLU A 157 -12.09 -12.66 -3.72
CA GLU A 157 -12.44 -14.06 -3.49
C GLU A 157 -13.14 -14.21 -2.12
N PRO A 158 -14.42 -14.65 -2.08
CA PRO A 158 -15.16 -14.77 -0.84
C PRO A 158 -14.48 -15.78 0.09
N ASN A 159 -14.35 -15.42 1.37
CA ASN A 159 -13.80 -16.32 2.38
C ASN A 159 -14.60 -17.65 2.38
N PRO A 160 -13.98 -18.81 2.10
CA PRO A 160 -14.70 -20.08 2.06
C PRO A 160 -15.32 -20.49 3.41
N ASN A 161 -14.97 -19.78 4.50
CA ASN A 161 -15.54 -19.96 5.84
C ASN A 161 -16.61 -18.93 6.24
N SER A 162 -17.03 -18.01 5.37
CA SER A 162 -18.21 -17.19 5.67
C SER A 162 -19.47 -18.05 5.50
N LEU A 163 -20.13 -18.37 6.61
CA LEU A 163 -21.46 -18.99 6.60
C LEU A 163 -22.40 -18.12 5.76
N PRO A 164 -23.24 -18.73 4.89
CA PRO A 164 -24.26 -17.98 4.18
C PRO A 164 -25.20 -17.33 5.20
N LEU A 165 -25.49 -16.05 5.00
CA LEU A 165 -26.55 -15.35 5.73
C LEU A 165 -27.88 -16.02 5.34
N GLU A 166 -28.56 -16.61 6.33
CA GLU A 166 -29.92 -17.14 6.21
C GLU A 166 -30.96 -16.03 5.94
#